data_AF-A0A538I1P1-F1
#
_entry.id   AF-A0A538I1P1-F1
#
_cell.length_a   1.000
_cell.length_b   1.000
_cell.length_c   1.000
_cell.angle_alpha   90.00
_cell.angle_beta   90.00
_cell.angle_gamma   90.00
#
_symmetry.space_group_name_H-M   'P 1'
#
loop_
_entity.id
_entity.type
_entity.pdbx_description
1 polymer ?
#
loop_
_entity_poly.entity_id
_entity_poly.type
_entity_poly.pdbx_seq_one_letter_code
_entity_poly.pdbx_strand_id
1 'polypeptide(L)'
;MEHQLATVQVAHFSDELAARTSELLDEPGELSVSELERLVERIAARPDLWRPLVVVDRDRRRYELLYEDERVDIWVLSWMPGQRTGFHDHDRSGVGLVCAQGELIEGSLAIGADPESTSMTEGIVRGGPGGYIHAVAHQRGEPAVSIHAYSPPLIQVGQYRVDEQGRLQREPEPGRKELQDATILADSMRVTTTRD
;
A
#
# COMPACT_ATOMS: atom_id res chain seq x y z
N MET A 1 33.40 -0.98 15.33
CA MET A 1 32.41 -0.74 16.41
C MET A 1 31.05 -0.97 15.78
N GLU A 2 30.56 -2.22 15.82
CA GLU A 2 29.24 -2.57 15.30
C GLU A 2 28.18 -1.94 16.21
N HIS A 3 27.46 -0.95 15.68
CA HIS A 3 26.24 -0.48 16.34
C HIS A 3 25.19 -1.55 16.17
N GLN A 4 25.03 -2.39 17.20
CA GLN A 4 23.93 -3.31 17.33
C GLN A 4 22.64 -2.48 17.40
N LEU A 5 21.90 -2.44 16.28
CA LEU A 5 20.60 -1.80 16.21
C LEU A 5 19.67 -2.57 17.14
N ALA A 6 19.24 -1.92 18.23
CA ALA A 6 18.26 -2.48 19.14
C ALA A 6 16.96 -2.72 18.35
N THR A 7 16.43 -3.94 18.41
CA THR A 7 15.10 -4.25 17.92
C THR A 7 14.09 -3.45 18.75
N VAL A 8 13.58 -2.35 18.20
CA VAL A 8 12.52 -1.57 18.83
C VAL A 8 11.23 -2.37 18.69
N GLN A 9 10.71 -2.87 19.81
CA GLN A 9 9.31 -3.28 19.88
C GLN A 9 8.46 -2.01 19.97
N VAL A 10 7.81 -1.63 18.88
CA VAL A 10 6.83 -0.53 18.86
C VAL A 10 5.48 -1.04 19.38
N ALA A 11 4.79 -0.22 20.17
CA ALA A 11 3.45 -0.49 20.67
C ALA A 11 2.45 -0.58 19.50
N HIS A 12 1.63 -1.63 19.49
CA HIS A 12 0.75 -2.02 18.38
C HIS A 12 -0.34 -1.00 17.99
N PHE A 13 -0.58 0.04 18.80
CA PHE A 13 -1.57 1.09 18.55
C PHE A 13 -1.33 2.23 19.55
N SER A 14 -1.58 3.48 19.15
CA SER A 14 -1.53 4.64 20.05
C SER A 14 -2.90 5.31 20.08
N ASP A 15 -3.57 5.23 21.24
CA ASP A 15 -4.88 5.85 21.45
C ASP A 15 -4.85 7.37 21.20
N GLU A 16 -3.73 8.03 21.52
CA GLU A 16 -3.53 9.46 21.27
C GLU A 16 -3.46 9.75 19.76
N LEU A 17 -2.67 8.97 19.02
CA LEU A 17 -2.57 9.15 17.56
C LEU A 17 -3.91 8.83 16.90
N ALA A 18 -4.61 7.80 17.37
CA ALA A 18 -5.91 7.42 16.86
C ALA A 18 -6.96 8.51 17.11
N ALA A 19 -7.03 9.07 18.33
CA ALA A 19 -7.94 10.16 18.66
C ALA A 19 -7.71 11.38 17.74
N ARG A 20 -6.45 11.77 17.57
CA ARG A 20 -6.08 12.92 16.73
C ARG A 20 -6.27 12.66 15.23
N THR A 21 -6.10 11.42 14.79
CA THR A 21 -6.43 11.00 13.41
C THR A 21 -7.93 11.04 13.17
N SER A 22 -8.74 10.66 14.17
CA SER A 22 -10.20 10.65 14.05
C SER A 22 -10.79 12.05 13.84
N GLU A 23 -10.13 13.10 14.35
CA GLU A 23 -10.50 14.50 14.12
C GLU A 23 -10.39 14.91 12.63
N LEU A 24 -9.69 14.12 11.81
CA LEU A 24 -9.56 14.34 10.37
C LEU A 24 -10.61 13.58 9.55
N LEU A 25 -11.54 12.86 10.19
CA LEU A 25 -12.62 12.13 9.51
C LEU A 25 -13.91 12.94 9.57
N ASP A 26 -14.26 13.56 8.44
CA ASP A 26 -15.46 14.42 8.33
C ASP A 26 -16.74 13.61 8.00
N GLU A 27 -16.59 12.47 7.33
CA GLU A 27 -17.70 11.80 6.64
C GLU A 27 -18.38 10.69 7.47
N PRO A 28 -19.73 10.60 7.45
CA PRO A 28 -20.45 9.48 8.02
C PRO A 28 -20.45 8.27 7.06
N GLY A 29 -20.11 7.08 7.55
CA GLY A 29 -20.18 5.82 6.78
C GLY A 29 -18.93 5.51 5.95
N GLU A 30 -19.07 4.63 4.96
CA GLU A 30 -17.98 4.25 4.05
C GLU A 30 -17.54 5.45 3.20
N LEU A 31 -16.22 5.66 3.10
CA LEU A 31 -15.59 6.69 2.29
C LEU A 31 -15.45 6.25 0.82
N SER A 32 -15.75 7.17 -0.09
CA SER A 32 -15.40 7.10 -1.50
C SER A 32 -13.89 7.25 -1.73
N VAL A 33 -13.42 6.86 -2.92
CA VAL A 33 -11.99 7.00 -3.30
C VAL A 33 -11.51 8.45 -3.13
N SER A 34 -12.30 9.44 -3.58
CA SER A 34 -11.89 10.84 -3.47
C SER A 34 -11.81 11.34 -2.03
N GLU A 35 -12.58 10.75 -1.10
CA GLU A 35 -12.52 11.06 0.33
C GLU A 35 -11.32 10.40 0.97
N LEU A 36 -10.99 9.16 0.58
CA LEU A 36 -9.76 8.48 1.00
C LEU A 36 -8.51 9.24 0.55
N GLU A 37 -8.47 9.73 -0.70
CA GLU A 37 -7.38 10.54 -1.24
C GLU A 37 -7.18 11.84 -0.43
N ARG A 38 -8.27 12.57 -0.16
CA ARG A 38 -8.23 13.78 0.69
C ARG A 38 -7.80 13.46 2.12
N LEU A 39 -8.25 12.34 2.67
CA LEU A 39 -7.89 11.91 4.02
C LEU A 39 -6.39 11.66 4.15
N VAL A 40 -5.81 10.86 3.24
CA VAL A 40 -4.37 10.56 3.30
C VAL A 40 -3.52 11.80 3.06
N GLU A 41 -3.95 12.72 2.19
CA GLU A 41 -3.29 14.01 1.98
C GLU A 41 -3.24 14.84 3.27
N ARG A 42 -4.37 14.95 3.99
CA ARG A 42 -4.44 15.65 5.28
C ARG A 42 -3.55 15.01 6.36
N ILE A 43 -3.48 13.68 6.40
CA ILE A 43 -2.61 12.96 7.36
C ILE A 43 -1.14 13.16 7.00
N ALA A 44 -0.77 13.09 5.71
CA ALA A 44 0.60 13.33 5.26
C ALA A 44 1.10 14.72 5.66
N ALA A 45 0.24 15.74 5.57
CA ALA A 45 0.50 17.11 6.00
C ALA A 45 0.69 17.28 7.52
N ARG A 46 0.52 16.21 8.31
CA ARG A 46 0.70 16.17 9.77
C ARG A 46 1.76 15.13 10.17
N PRO A 47 3.06 15.43 9.99
CA PRO A 47 4.15 14.49 10.30
C PRO A 47 4.16 13.98 11.75
N ASP A 48 3.60 14.76 12.67
CA ASP A 48 3.39 14.39 14.06
C ASP A 48 2.43 13.20 14.27
N LEU A 49 1.59 12.87 13.29
CA LEU A 49 0.69 11.71 13.32
C LEU A 49 1.38 10.41 12.88
N TRP A 50 2.25 10.47 11.88
CA TRP A 50 2.78 9.26 11.22
C TRP A 50 4.27 8.99 11.49
N ARG A 51 5.10 10.00 11.75
CA ARG A 51 6.54 9.78 12.03
C ARG A 51 6.80 8.87 13.23
N PRO A 52 6.02 8.92 14.32
CA PRO A 52 6.21 7.98 15.44
C PRO A 52 6.02 6.50 15.07
N LEU A 53 5.34 6.22 13.95
CA LEU A 53 5.06 4.86 13.46
C LEU A 53 6.07 4.38 12.40
N VAL A 54 7.05 5.20 12.03
CA VAL A 54 8.05 4.83 11.02
C VAL A 54 9.06 3.86 11.63
N VAL A 55 9.23 2.71 11.00
CA VAL A 55 10.14 1.65 11.45
C VAL A 55 11.12 1.31 10.32
N VAL A 56 12.41 1.44 10.61
CA VAL A 56 13.48 1.05 9.68
C VAL A 56 13.81 -0.42 9.87
N ASP A 57 13.41 -1.25 8.91
CA ASP A 57 13.67 -2.69 8.89
C ASP A 57 14.02 -3.12 7.46
N ARG A 58 15.25 -3.56 7.24
CA ARG A 58 15.74 -3.96 5.91
C ARG A 58 15.32 -5.38 5.54
N ASP A 59 14.97 -6.21 6.51
CA ASP A 59 14.64 -7.61 6.31
C ASP A 59 13.16 -7.78 5.96
N ARG A 60 12.29 -6.90 6.46
CA ARG A 60 10.83 -6.95 6.24
C ARG A 60 10.23 -5.57 6.01
N ARG A 61 9.18 -5.49 5.19
CA ARG A 61 8.44 -4.23 5.04
C ARG A 61 7.60 -4.02 6.29
N ARG A 62 7.61 -2.81 6.85
CA ARG A 62 6.87 -2.49 8.08
C ARG A 62 5.61 -1.73 7.75
N TYR A 63 4.54 -2.08 8.45
CA TYR A 63 3.25 -1.44 8.36
C TYR A 63 2.66 -1.38 9.76
N GLU A 64 2.33 -0.18 10.21
CA GLU A 64 1.85 0.07 11.57
C GLU A 64 0.47 0.75 11.46
N LEU A 65 -0.47 0.27 12.27
CA LEU A 65 -1.84 0.77 12.28
C LEU A 65 -1.88 2.15 12.94
N LEU A 66 -2.41 3.15 12.22
CA LEU A 66 -2.60 4.50 12.73
C LEU A 66 -4.01 4.68 13.32
N TYR A 67 -5.03 4.16 12.64
CA TYR A 67 -6.43 4.29 13.04
C TYR A 67 -7.27 3.19 12.41
N GLU A 68 -8.28 2.70 13.12
CA GLU A 68 -9.34 1.88 12.54
C GLU A 68 -10.67 2.11 13.24
N ASP A 69 -11.76 2.04 12.48
CA ASP A 69 -13.12 1.91 12.97
C ASP A 69 -13.98 1.10 11.97
N GLU A 70 -15.30 1.17 12.10
CA GLU A 70 -16.24 0.48 11.22
C GLU A 70 -16.27 1.00 9.78
N ARG A 71 -15.68 2.17 9.52
CA ARG A 71 -15.70 2.87 8.22
C ARG A 71 -14.39 2.72 7.47
N VAL A 72 -13.26 2.80 8.18
CA VAL A 72 -11.93 2.90 7.57
C VAL A 72 -10.86 2.26 8.45
N ASP A 73 -9.81 1.70 7.83
CA ASP A 73 -8.53 1.45 8.48
C ASP A 73 -7.39 2.19 7.76
N ILE A 74 -6.45 2.71 8.54
CA ILE A 74 -5.40 3.63 8.10
C ILE A 74 -4.05 3.13 8.59
N TRP A 75 -3.12 2.95 7.66
CA TRP A 75 -1.83 2.32 7.90
C TRP A 75 -0.68 3.22 7.45
N VAL A 76 0.42 3.20 8.21
CA VAL A 76 1.69 3.83 7.85
C VAL A 76 2.66 2.74 7.43
N LEU A 77 3.15 2.80 6.19
CA LEU A 77 4.08 1.83 5.63
C LEU A 77 5.48 2.44 5.52
N SER A 78 6.48 1.70 5.99
CA SER A 78 7.90 2.05 5.86
C SER A 78 8.58 1.14 4.85
N TRP A 79 9.27 1.74 3.88
CA TRP A 79 9.84 1.05 2.73
C TRP A 79 11.35 1.20 2.67
N MET A 80 12.07 0.09 2.74
CA MET A 80 13.51 0.06 2.49
C MET A 80 13.81 -0.23 1.01
N PRO A 81 14.95 0.25 0.48
CA PRO A 81 15.32 0.04 -0.92
C PRO A 81 15.22 -1.42 -1.34
N GLY A 82 14.50 -1.67 -2.44
CA GLY A 82 14.27 -2.99 -3.03
C GLY A 82 12.93 -3.63 -2.62
N GLN A 83 12.28 -3.17 -1.55
CA GLN A 83 11.01 -3.74 -1.08
C GLN A 83 9.84 -3.40 -2.02
N ARG A 84 8.92 -4.36 -2.19
CA ARG A 84 7.74 -4.24 -3.06
C ARG A 84 6.62 -5.21 -2.68
N THR A 85 5.40 -4.93 -3.15
CA THR A 85 4.19 -5.72 -2.81
C THR A 85 3.84 -6.82 -3.80
N GLY A 86 4.32 -6.76 -5.04
CA GLY A 86 3.68 -7.48 -6.16
C GLY A 86 2.31 -6.89 -6.52
N PHE A 87 1.67 -7.43 -7.56
CA PHE A 87 0.34 -6.99 -7.99
C PHE A 87 -0.73 -7.54 -7.06
N HIS A 88 -1.62 -6.67 -6.60
CA HIS A 88 -2.71 -7.02 -5.70
C HIS A 88 -3.91 -6.09 -5.87
N ASP A 89 -5.08 -6.60 -5.47
CA ASP A 89 -6.28 -5.79 -5.20
C ASP A 89 -6.62 -5.78 -3.71
N HIS A 90 -7.59 -4.93 -3.36
CA HIS A 90 -8.12 -4.77 -2.01
C HIS A 90 -9.52 -5.37 -1.86
N ASP A 91 -9.85 -6.37 -2.69
CA ASP A 91 -11.14 -7.03 -2.75
C ASP A 91 -12.29 -6.01 -2.89
N ARG A 92 -13.07 -5.77 -1.83
CA ARG A 92 -14.18 -4.81 -1.81
C ARG A 92 -13.78 -3.40 -1.41
N SER A 93 -12.64 -3.23 -0.74
CA SER A 93 -12.23 -1.94 -0.18
C SER A 93 -11.67 -1.03 -1.27
N GLY A 94 -12.12 0.21 -1.31
CA GLY A 94 -11.38 1.27 -1.99
C GLY A 94 -10.09 1.59 -1.25
N VAL A 95 -9.13 2.22 -1.94
CA VAL A 95 -7.87 2.69 -1.37
C VAL A 95 -7.62 4.14 -1.73
N GLY A 96 -7.13 4.92 -0.78
CA GLY A 96 -6.36 6.13 -1.01
C GLY A 96 -4.95 5.92 -0.45
N LEU A 97 -3.93 6.31 -1.21
CA LEU A 97 -2.53 6.24 -0.80
C LEU A 97 -1.78 7.53 -1.14
N VAL A 98 -0.82 7.89 -0.29
CA VAL A 98 0.07 9.03 -0.52
C VAL A 98 1.50 8.65 -0.16
N CYS A 99 2.47 9.10 -0.96
CA CYS A 99 3.87 9.06 -0.55
C CYS A 99 4.11 10.23 0.41
N ALA A 100 4.27 9.94 1.70
CA ALA A 100 4.48 10.95 2.75
C ALA A 100 5.95 11.36 2.89
N GLN A 101 6.88 10.51 2.45
CA GLN A 101 8.31 10.80 2.43
C GLN A 101 9.02 9.93 1.39
N GLY A 102 9.99 10.50 0.68
CA GLY A 102 10.83 9.77 -0.27
C GLY A 102 10.17 9.61 -1.65
N GLU A 103 10.36 8.44 -2.26
CA GLU A 103 9.81 8.13 -3.58
C GLU A 103 9.39 6.66 -3.64
N LEU A 104 8.17 6.42 -4.12
CA LEU A 104 7.63 5.11 -4.47
C LEU A 104 7.30 5.06 -5.95
N ILE A 105 7.11 3.85 -6.46
CA ILE A 105 6.60 3.62 -7.80
C ILE A 105 5.35 2.76 -7.67
N GLU A 106 4.26 3.26 -8.23
CA GLU A 106 3.03 2.50 -8.39
C GLU A 106 2.94 2.00 -9.83
N GLY A 107 2.71 0.70 -10.01
CA GLY A 107 2.47 0.07 -11.30
C GLY A 107 1.05 -0.45 -11.43
N SER A 108 0.48 -0.34 -12.62
CA SER A 108 -0.81 -0.94 -12.98
C SER A 108 -0.60 -2.26 -13.73
N LEU A 109 -1.43 -3.26 -13.48
CA LEU A 109 -1.36 -4.53 -14.22
C LEU A 109 -1.90 -4.32 -15.65
N ALA A 110 -1.11 -4.68 -16.66
CA ALA A 110 -1.49 -4.60 -18.07
C ALA A 110 -1.31 -5.97 -18.77
N ILE A 111 -2.25 -6.35 -19.64
CA ILE A 111 -2.18 -7.57 -20.45
C ILE A 111 -2.20 -7.18 -21.93
N GLY A 112 -1.18 -7.59 -22.69
CA GLY A 112 -1.08 -7.26 -24.12
C GLY A 112 -0.75 -5.79 -24.42
N ALA A 113 -0.34 -5.02 -23.41
CA ALA A 113 0.18 -3.67 -23.52
C ALA A 113 1.37 -3.50 -22.56
N ASP A 114 2.15 -2.44 -22.75
CA ASP A 114 3.24 -2.13 -21.83
C ASP A 114 2.68 -1.74 -20.45
N PRO A 115 3.27 -2.26 -19.36
CA PRO A 115 2.84 -1.88 -18.02
C PRO A 115 3.09 -0.38 -17.77
N GLU A 116 2.08 0.30 -17.27
CA GLU A 116 2.21 1.69 -16.85
C GLU A 116 2.72 1.77 -15.42
N SER A 117 3.71 2.64 -15.18
CA SER A 117 4.22 2.94 -13.84
C SER A 117 4.29 4.43 -13.62
N THR A 118 3.86 4.88 -12.43
CA THR A 118 3.90 6.28 -12.01
C THR A 118 4.85 6.43 -10.83
N SER A 119 5.78 7.40 -10.92
CA SER A 119 6.60 7.80 -9.77
C SER A 119 5.75 8.64 -8.81
N MET A 120 5.71 8.21 -7.56
CA MET A 120 5.05 8.89 -6.45
C MET A 120 6.13 9.49 -5.55
N THR A 121 6.47 10.75 -5.80
CA THR A 121 7.31 11.54 -4.89
C THR A 121 6.47 12.09 -3.72
N GLU A 122 7.11 12.71 -2.74
CA GLU A 122 6.44 13.28 -1.56
C GLU A 122 5.23 14.15 -1.94
N GLY A 123 4.08 13.85 -1.32
CA GLY A 123 2.81 14.52 -1.55
C GLY A 123 1.99 13.97 -2.73
N ILE A 124 2.53 13.09 -3.56
CA ILE A 124 1.75 12.47 -4.64
C ILE A 124 0.73 11.49 -4.06
N VAL A 125 -0.54 11.74 -4.36
CA VAL A 125 -1.71 10.95 -3.96
C VAL A 125 -2.21 10.11 -5.13
N ARG A 126 -2.66 8.90 -4.85
CA ARG A 126 -3.30 7.96 -5.77
C ARG A 126 -4.44 7.25 -5.06
N GLY A 127 -5.39 6.74 -5.82
CA GLY A 127 -6.51 5.99 -5.27
C GLY A 127 -7.24 5.16 -6.32
N GLY A 128 -8.03 4.20 -5.85
CA GLY A 128 -8.82 3.34 -6.70
C GLY A 128 -9.94 2.62 -5.95
N PRO A 129 -10.99 2.15 -6.65
CA PRO A 129 -12.10 1.43 -6.04
C PRO A 129 -11.70 0.01 -5.62
N GLY A 130 -12.63 -0.72 -4.99
CA GLY A 130 -12.50 -2.18 -4.82
C GLY A 130 -12.20 -2.87 -6.16
N GLY A 131 -11.28 -3.83 -6.14
CA GLY A 131 -10.74 -4.49 -7.34
C GLY A 131 -9.69 -3.68 -8.12
N TYR A 132 -9.25 -2.51 -7.62
CA TYR A 132 -8.12 -1.78 -8.20
C TYR A 132 -6.82 -2.59 -8.06
N ILE A 133 -6.28 -3.08 -9.19
CA ILE A 133 -5.07 -3.90 -9.22
C ILE A 133 -3.84 -3.01 -9.40
N HIS A 134 -2.94 -3.00 -8.42
CA HIS A 134 -1.70 -2.27 -8.50
C HIS A 134 -0.53 -2.97 -7.79
N ALA A 135 0.68 -2.47 -8.00
CA ALA A 135 1.87 -2.87 -7.27
C ALA A 135 2.61 -1.63 -6.79
N VAL A 136 3.09 -1.62 -5.56
CA VAL A 136 3.89 -0.53 -5.01
C VAL A 136 5.30 -1.04 -4.72
N ALA A 137 6.31 -0.27 -5.14
CA ALA A 137 7.71 -0.60 -4.97
C ALA A 137 8.53 0.63 -4.56
N HIS A 138 9.54 0.41 -3.72
CA HIS A 138 10.60 1.38 -3.48
C HIS A 138 11.90 0.84 -4.08
N GLN A 139 12.41 1.47 -5.15
CA GLN A 139 13.54 0.92 -5.90
C GLN A 139 14.90 1.21 -5.25
N ARG A 140 15.16 2.46 -4.85
CA ARG A 140 16.47 2.93 -4.41
C ARG A 140 16.34 4.21 -3.59
N GLY A 141 17.41 4.55 -2.87
CA GLY A 141 17.54 5.82 -2.15
C GLY A 141 17.48 5.64 -0.63
N GLU A 142 17.12 6.72 0.05
CA GLU A 142 16.79 6.70 1.47
C GLU A 142 15.39 6.09 1.69
N PRO A 143 15.10 5.57 2.90
CA PRO A 143 13.79 5.01 3.21
C PRO A 143 12.61 5.92 2.81
N ALA A 144 11.58 5.30 2.22
CA ALA A 144 10.33 5.97 1.87
C ALA A 144 9.21 5.61 2.87
N VAL A 145 8.20 6.46 2.96
CA VAL A 145 7.01 6.28 3.80
C VAL A 145 5.77 6.54 2.96
N SER A 146 4.77 5.67 3.07
CA SER A 146 3.43 5.92 2.55
C SER A 146 2.37 5.77 3.62
N ILE A 147 1.23 6.43 3.39
CA ILE A 147 0.03 6.32 4.22
C ILE A 147 -1.07 5.79 3.33
N HIS A 148 -1.77 4.75 3.81
CA HIS A 148 -2.81 4.05 3.09
C HIS A 148 -4.08 4.07 3.93
N ALA A 149 -5.21 4.41 3.32
CA ALA A 149 -6.52 4.35 3.95
C ALA A 149 -7.45 3.47 3.10
N TYR A 150 -8.19 2.55 3.73
CA TYR A 150 -9.10 1.65 3.04
C TYR A 150 -10.51 1.75 3.59
N SER A 151 -11.50 1.80 2.69
CA SER A 151 -12.93 1.86 3.05
C SER A 151 -13.79 1.00 2.11
N PRO A 152 -14.68 0.14 2.63
CA PRO A 152 -14.75 -0.29 4.04
C PRO A 152 -13.41 -0.89 4.52
N PRO A 153 -13.20 -1.11 5.84
CA PRO A 153 -11.93 -1.60 6.36
C PRO A 153 -11.43 -2.86 5.65
N LEU A 154 -10.11 -2.96 5.45
CA LEU A 154 -9.50 -4.00 4.62
C LEU A 154 -9.60 -5.40 5.26
N ILE A 155 -10.54 -6.20 4.78
CA ILE A 155 -10.73 -7.59 5.26
C ILE A 155 -9.87 -8.58 4.47
N GLN A 156 -9.78 -8.40 3.15
CA GLN A 156 -9.13 -9.34 2.25
C GLN A 156 -8.37 -8.59 1.15
N VAL A 157 -7.27 -9.19 0.70
CA VAL A 157 -6.50 -8.77 -0.46
C VAL A 157 -6.39 -9.94 -1.43
N GLY A 158 -6.33 -9.66 -2.73
CA GLY A 158 -6.04 -10.67 -3.75
C GLY A 158 -4.65 -10.46 -4.33
N GLN A 159 -3.70 -11.36 -4.08
CA GLN A 159 -2.40 -11.33 -4.76
C GLN A 159 -2.49 -12.00 -6.12
N TYR A 160 -1.96 -11.35 -7.14
CA TYR A 160 -1.93 -11.88 -8.49
C TYR A 160 -0.59 -12.55 -8.78
N ARG A 161 -0.64 -13.78 -9.27
CA ARG A 161 0.54 -14.58 -9.68
C ARG A 161 0.31 -15.20 -11.04
N VAL A 162 1.40 -15.56 -11.70
CA VAL A 162 1.36 -16.40 -12.91
C VAL A 162 1.85 -17.80 -12.52
N ASP A 163 1.02 -18.81 -12.78
CA ASP A 163 1.40 -20.20 -12.55
C ASP A 163 2.42 -20.71 -13.58
N GLU A 164 2.94 -21.92 -13.37
CA GLU A 164 3.93 -22.54 -14.26
C GLU A 164 3.43 -22.72 -15.71
N GLN A 165 2.11 -22.69 -15.92
CA GLN A 165 1.47 -22.81 -17.24
C GLN A 165 1.16 -21.44 -17.85
N GLY A 166 1.59 -20.34 -17.23
CA GLY A 166 1.41 -18.99 -17.74
C GLY A 166 0.02 -18.40 -17.48
N ARG A 167 -0.77 -18.99 -16.56
CA ARG A 167 -2.12 -18.49 -16.25
C ARG A 167 -2.09 -17.54 -15.07
N LEU A 168 -2.82 -16.44 -15.19
CA LEU A 168 -3.03 -15.50 -14.10
C LEU A 168 -3.95 -16.12 -13.05
N GLN A 169 -3.48 -16.16 -11.81
CA GLN A 169 -4.20 -16.64 -10.63
C GLN A 169 -4.35 -15.50 -9.64
N ARG A 170 -5.50 -15.44 -8.97
CA ARG A 170 -5.74 -14.56 -7.81
C ARG A 170 -5.76 -15.41 -6.55
N GLU A 171 -4.84 -15.12 -5.63
CA GLU A 171 -4.69 -15.78 -4.34
C GLU A 171 -5.25 -14.87 -3.23
N PRO A 172 -6.41 -15.20 -2.65
CA PRO A 172 -6.98 -14.40 -1.57
C PRO A 172 -6.18 -14.59 -0.27
N GLU A 173 -5.92 -13.49 0.43
CA GLU A 173 -5.20 -13.46 1.69
C GLU A 173 -5.89 -12.49 2.67
N PRO A 174 -5.76 -12.71 4.00
CA PRO A 174 -6.28 -11.75 4.98
C PRO A 174 -5.65 -10.36 4.81
N GLY A 175 -6.44 -9.29 4.92
CA GLY A 175 -6.01 -7.92 4.63
C GLY A 175 -4.81 -7.41 5.45
N ARG A 176 -4.61 -7.93 6.67
CA ARG A 176 -3.49 -7.56 7.56
C ARG A 176 -2.21 -8.38 7.33
N LYS A 177 -2.24 -9.34 6.40
CA LYS A 177 -1.09 -10.19 6.09
C LYS A 177 -0.11 -9.42 5.21
N GLU A 178 1.19 -9.51 5.55
CA GLU A 178 2.24 -8.92 4.72
C GLU A 178 2.20 -9.51 3.31
N LEU A 179 2.06 -8.64 2.32
CA LEU A 179 2.11 -9.00 0.90
C LEU A 179 3.54 -9.34 0.49
N GLN A 180 3.70 -10.42 -0.27
CA GLN A 180 5.01 -10.88 -0.74
C GLN A 180 5.29 -10.37 -2.14
N ASP A 181 6.57 -10.21 -2.49
CA ASP A 181 6.93 -9.92 -3.86
C ASP A 181 6.46 -11.06 -4.79
N ALA A 182 5.47 -10.71 -5.61
CA ALA A 182 4.87 -11.56 -6.62
C ALA A 182 4.99 -10.90 -7.99
N THR A 183 6.09 -10.19 -8.26
CA THR A 183 6.27 -9.44 -9.51
C THR A 183 5.96 -10.32 -10.73
N ILE A 184 4.91 -9.95 -11.47
CA ILE A 184 4.59 -10.56 -12.76
C ILE A 184 5.36 -9.77 -13.83
N LEU A 185 6.26 -10.44 -14.54
CA LEU A 185 7.04 -9.82 -15.61
C LEU A 185 6.19 -9.66 -16.87
N ALA A 186 6.35 -8.53 -17.58
CA ALA A 186 5.57 -8.22 -18.78
C ALA A 186 5.66 -9.31 -19.87
N ASP A 187 6.82 -9.97 -20.00
CA ASP A 187 7.02 -11.07 -20.96
C ASP A 187 6.17 -12.32 -20.66
N SER A 188 5.65 -12.45 -19.43
CA SER A 188 4.81 -13.58 -19.00
C SER A 188 3.36 -13.45 -19.47
N MET A 189 2.94 -12.33 -20.08
CA MET A 189 1.53 -11.98 -20.30
C MET A 189 1.15 -11.81 -21.78
N ARG A 190 1.55 -12.76 -22.63
CA ARG A 190 1.21 -12.74 -24.08
C ARG A 190 -0.12 -13.44 -24.34
N VAL A 191 -1.11 -12.69 -24.85
CA VAL A 191 -2.33 -13.28 -25.43
C VAL A 191 -2.06 -13.61 -26.89
N THR A 192 -1.81 -14.87 -27.21
CA THR A 192 -1.75 -15.31 -28.61
C THR A 192 -3.16 -15.37 -29.18
N THR A 193 -3.49 -14.42 -30.06
CA THR A 193 -4.67 -14.54 -30.92
C THR A 193 -4.36 -15.54 -32.03
N THR A 194 -4.95 -16.73 -32.01
CA THR A 194 -5.16 -17.50 -33.24
C THR A 194 -6.15 -16.72 -34.09
N ARG A 195 -5.66 -16.05 -35.14
CA ARG A 195 -6.51 -15.60 -36.24
C ARG A 195 -6.77 -16.83 -37.11
N ASP A 196 -8.03 -17.24 -37.21
CA ASP A 196 -8.51 -18.10 -38.29
C ASP A 196 -8.53 -17.33 -39.62
#